data_AF-A0A165QDS1-F1
#
_entry.id   AF-A0A165QDS1-F1
#
_cell.length_a   1.000
_cell.length_b   1.000
_cell.length_c   1.000
_cell.angle_alpha   90.00
_cell.angle_beta   90.00
_cell.angle_gamma   90.00
#
_symmetry.space_group_name_H-M   'P 1'
#
loop_
_entity.id
_entity.type
_entity.pdbx_description
1 polymer ?
#
loop_
_entity_poly.entity_id
_entity_poly.type
_entity_poly.pdbx_seq_one_letter_code
_entity_poly.pdbx_strand_id
1 'polypeptide(L)'
;MAKESIPLVFCDNPACITWKGGLQEFGRCNLSEYCSKECQKQAWPSHRTVCRKSQAYRNMLSDEERKLWNDLQRWALRPARHRTPCTTACSPPLKRTELIG
;
A
#
# COMPACT_ATOMS: atom_id res chain seq x y z
N MET A 1 22.84 -1.84 14.12
CA MET A 1 21.93 -2.63 13.26
C MET A 1 20.52 -2.08 13.44
N ALA A 2 20.02 -1.28 12.50
CA ALA A 2 18.65 -0.78 12.56
C ALA A 2 17.70 -1.98 12.36
N LYS A 3 16.79 -2.21 13.30
CA LYS A 3 15.76 -3.24 13.15
C LYS A 3 14.84 -2.81 12.01
N GLU A 4 14.94 -3.48 10.87
CA GLU A 4 14.03 -3.29 9.75
C GLU A 4 12.60 -3.50 10.25
N SER A 5 11.83 -2.41 10.23
CA SER A 5 10.47 -2.40 10.76
C SER A 5 9.56 -3.05 9.73
N ILE A 6 9.08 -4.27 10.02
CA ILE A 6 8.25 -5.01 9.08
C ILE A 6 6.94 -4.21 8.86
N PRO A 7 6.63 -3.83 7.61
CA PRO A 7 5.43 -3.06 7.31
C PRO A 7 4.17 -3.87 7.67
N LEU A 8 3.35 -3.35 8.60
CA LEU A 8 2.03 -3.91 8.90
C LEU A 8 1.09 -3.66 7.72
N VAL A 9 0.59 -4.70 7.08
CA VAL A 9 -0.33 -4.59 5.94
C VAL A 9 -1.72 -5.05 6.36
N PHE A 10 -2.74 -4.28 5.95
CA PHE A 10 -4.14 -4.61 6.18
C PHE A 10 -4.63 -5.57 5.09
N CYS A 11 -5.30 -6.66 5.47
CA CYS A 11 -5.87 -7.60 4.51
C CYS A 11 -7.24 -7.09 4.06
N ASP A 12 -7.48 -6.97 2.76
CA ASP A 12 -8.77 -6.52 2.21
C ASP A 12 -9.90 -7.56 2.29
N ASN A 13 -9.62 -8.76 2.81
CA ASN A 13 -10.67 -9.72 3.10
C ASN A 13 -11.41 -9.30 4.39
N PRO A 14 -12.70 -8.91 4.33
CA PRO A 14 -13.44 -8.47 5.51
C PRO A 14 -13.59 -9.56 6.58
N ALA A 15 -13.47 -10.83 6.21
CA ALA A 15 -13.47 -11.95 7.15
C ALA A 15 -12.09 -12.18 7.81
N CYS A 16 -11.05 -11.47 7.37
CA CYS A 16 -9.69 -11.59 7.90
C CYS A 16 -9.40 -10.42 8.84
N ILE A 17 -9.28 -10.72 10.13
CA ILE A 17 -8.85 -9.74 11.14
C ILE A 17 -7.33 -9.74 11.36
N THR A 18 -6.56 -10.35 10.44
CA THR A 18 -5.13 -10.61 10.69
C THR A 18 -4.27 -9.45 10.24
N TRP A 19 -3.51 -8.90 11.19
CA TRP A 19 -2.48 -7.90 10.95
C TRP A 19 -1.15 -8.65 10.79
N LYS A 20 -0.73 -8.91 9.55
CA LYS A 20 0.55 -9.57 9.30
C LYS A 20 1.61 -8.54 8.89
N GLY A 21 2.76 -8.62 9.53
CA GLY A 21 3.99 -8.04 8.99
C GLY A 21 4.54 -8.99 7.92
N GLY A 22 4.52 -8.58 6.65
CA GLY A 22 5.05 -9.39 5.56
C GLY A 22 4.67 -8.87 4.17
N LEU A 23 5.34 -9.41 3.15
CA LEU A 23 5.05 -9.16 1.74
C LEU A 23 3.68 -9.78 1.40
N GLN A 24 2.74 -8.96 0.94
CA GLN A 24 1.46 -9.43 0.40
C GLN A 24 1.53 -9.56 -1.13
N GLU A 25 0.74 -10.49 -1.66
CA GLU A 25 0.54 -10.61 -3.11
C GLU A 25 -0.53 -9.60 -3.55
N PHE A 26 -0.18 -8.75 -4.50
CA PHE A 26 -1.14 -7.88 -5.16
C PHE A 26 -2.07 -8.71 -6.05
N GLY A 27 -3.37 -8.44 -6.00
CA GLY A 27 -4.30 -8.93 -7.01
C GLY A 27 -4.00 -8.34 -8.40
N ARG A 28 -4.57 -8.94 -9.46
CA ARG A 28 -4.35 -8.50 -10.86
C ARG A 28 -4.69 -7.03 -11.15
N CYS A 29 -5.54 -6.41 -10.34
CA CYS A 29 -5.91 -5.01 -10.46
C CYS A 29 -4.99 -4.06 -9.67
N ASN A 30 -4.09 -4.57 -8.83
CA ASN A 30 -3.26 -3.82 -7.88
C ASN A 30 -4.06 -2.89 -6.94
N LEU A 31 -5.35 -3.16 -6.74
CA LEU A 31 -6.24 -2.36 -5.88
C LEU A 31 -6.54 -3.01 -4.53
N SER A 32 -6.21 -4.30 -4.37
CA SER A 32 -6.42 -5.01 -3.12
C SER A 32 -5.24 -5.90 -2.79
N GLU A 33 -4.91 -5.94 -1.51
CA GLU A 33 -3.83 -6.70 -0.91
C GLU A 33 -4.43 -7.77 0.01
N TYR A 34 -3.93 -9.01 -0.12
CA TYR A 34 -4.37 -10.12 0.71
C TYR A 34 -3.19 -10.80 1.37
N CYS A 35 -3.36 -11.18 2.63
CA CYS A 35 -2.33 -11.90 3.37
C CYS A 35 -2.12 -13.34 2.91
N SER A 36 -3.04 -13.90 2.11
CA SER A 36 -2.93 -15.23 1.51
C SER A 36 -3.89 -15.40 0.32
N LYS A 37 -3.66 -16.43 -0.50
CA LYS A 37 -4.53 -16.80 -1.63
C LYS A 37 -5.93 -17.22 -1.16
N GLU A 38 -6.06 -17.76 0.04
CA GLU A 38 -7.34 -18.11 0.64
C GLU A 38 -8.15 -16.85 0.93
N CYS A 39 -7.51 -15.81 1.50
CA CYS A 39 -8.17 -14.52 1.73
C CYS A 39 -8.59 -13.86 0.42
N GLN A 40 -7.76 -13.94 -0.62
CA GLN A 40 -8.11 -13.47 -1.95
C GLN A 40 -9.35 -14.19 -2.51
N LYS A 41 -9.42 -15.53 -2.39
CA LYS A 41 -10.56 -16.33 -2.87
C LYS A 41 -11.84 -16.02 -2.10
N GLN A 42 -11.77 -15.84 -0.79
CA GLN A 42 -12.91 -15.49 0.05
C GLN A 42 -13.44 -14.08 -0.25
N ALA A 43 -12.55 -13.12 -0.48
CA ALA A 43 -12.91 -11.76 -0.86
C ALA A 43 -13.34 -11.62 -2.33
N TRP A 44 -13.09 -12.63 -3.17
CA TRP A 44 -13.37 -12.57 -4.60
C TRP A 44 -14.83 -12.23 -4.97
N PRO A 45 -15.87 -12.79 -4.31
CA PRO A 45 -17.26 -12.47 -4.64
C PRO A 45 -17.58 -10.99 -4.53
N SER A 46 -17.04 -10.28 -3.53
CA SER A 46 -17.24 -8.84 -3.36
C SER A 46 -16.26 -8.02 -4.22
N HIS A 47 -15.03 -8.47 -4.41
CA HIS A 47 -13.99 -7.74 -5.15
C HIS A 47 -14.10 -7.86 -6.69
N ARG A 48 -14.68 -8.95 -7.23
CA ARG A 48 -14.67 -9.28 -8.67
C ARG A 48 -15.13 -8.14 -9.57
N THR A 49 -16.20 -7.44 -9.19
CA THR A 49 -16.76 -6.35 -9.98
C THR A 49 -15.79 -5.18 -10.09
N VAL A 50 -15.17 -4.80 -8.97
CA VAL A 50 -14.15 -3.73 -8.93
C VAL A 50 -12.92 -4.14 -9.73
N CYS A 51 -12.46 -5.39 -9.56
CA CYS A 51 -11.32 -5.93 -10.29
C CYS A 51 -11.50 -5.84 -11.81
N ARG A 52 -12.68 -6.23 -12.31
CA ARG A 52 -13.01 -6.20 -13.73
C ARG A 52 -13.10 -4.79 -14.29
N LYS A 53 -13.75 -3.87 -13.57
CA LYS A 53 -13.82 -2.47 -13.97
C LYS A 53 -12.42 -1.87 -14.09
N SER A 54 -11.58 -2.07 -13.08
CA SER A 54 -10.19 -1.61 -13.09
C SER A 54 -9.40 -2.15 -14.30
N GLN A 55 -9.54 -3.44 -14.61
CA GLN A 55 -8.91 -4.03 -15.78
C GLN A 55 -9.45 -3.46 -17.10
N ALA A 56 -10.76 -3.24 -17.21
CA ALA A 56 -11.36 -2.63 -18.39
C ALA A 56 -10.81 -1.22 -18.63
N TYR A 57 -10.76 -0.39 -17.58
CA TYR A 57 -10.14 0.94 -17.68
C TYR A 57 -8.67 0.85 -18.10
N ARG A 58 -7.88 -0.01 -17.45
CA ARG A 58 -6.46 -0.21 -17.78
C ARG A 58 -6.23 -0.64 -19.24
N ASN A 59 -7.15 -1.43 -19.79
CA ASN A 59 -7.07 -1.91 -21.17
C ASN A 59 -7.42 -0.82 -22.19
N MET A 60 -8.21 0.19 -21.79
CA MET A 60 -8.55 1.35 -22.63
C MET A 60 -7.43 2.40 -22.68
N LEU A 61 -6.50 2.39 -21.73
CA LEU A 61 -5.37 3.32 -21.68
C LEU A 61 -4.31 2.97 -22.74
N SER A 62 -3.68 4.01 -23.30
CA SER A 62 -2.44 3.89 -24.08
C SER A 62 -1.32 3.24 -23.26
N ASP A 63 -0.24 2.81 -23.90
CA ASP A 63 0.88 2.21 -23.16
C ASP A 63 1.57 3.23 -22.23
N GLU A 64 1.70 4.49 -22.64
CA GLU A 64 2.20 5.57 -21.79
C GLU A 64 1.26 5.83 -20.60
N GLU A 65 -0.04 5.95 -20.86
CA GLU A 65 -1.04 6.16 -19.82
C GLU A 65 -1.13 4.98 -18.86
N ARG A 66 -0.99 3.75 -19.37
CA ARG A 66 -0.93 2.53 -18.58
C ARG A 66 0.32 2.50 -17.69
N LYS A 67 1.46 2.96 -18.21
CA LYS A 67 2.69 3.09 -17.40
C LYS A 67 2.48 4.10 -16.27
N LEU A 68 1.96 5.28 -16.58
CA LEU A 68 1.60 6.30 -15.58
C LEU A 68 0.59 5.77 -14.55
N TRP A 69 -0.43 5.03 -14.99
CA TRP A 69 -1.41 4.41 -14.12
C TRP A 69 -0.76 3.43 -13.12
N ASN A 70 0.18 2.59 -13.58
CA ASN A 70 0.94 1.72 -12.69
C ASN A 70 1.79 2.50 -11.68
N ASP A 71 2.46 3.55 -12.14
CA ASP A 71 3.31 4.38 -11.30
C ASP A 71 2.50 5.13 -10.24
N LEU A 72 1.34 5.67 -10.63
CA LEU A 72 0.38 6.31 -9.71
C LEU A 72 -0.17 5.31 -8.69
N GLN A 73 -0.57 4.11 -9.12
CA GLN A 73 -1.00 3.05 -8.19
C GLN A 73 0.12 2.68 -7.21
N ARG A 74 1.36 2.54 -7.68
CA ARG A 74 2.53 2.30 -6.83
C ARG A 74 2.81 3.47 -5.89
N TRP A 75 2.53 4.71 -6.27
CA TRP A 75 2.79 5.88 -5.43
C TRP A 75 1.67 6.13 -4.40
N ALA A 76 0.43 5.82 -4.77
CA ALA A 76 -0.77 6.05 -3.96
C ALA A 76 -1.12 4.88 -3.03
N LEU A 77 -0.98 3.63 -3.49
CA LEU A 77 -1.41 2.43 -2.77
C LEU A 77 -0.27 1.71 -2.05
N ARG A 78 1.00 1.96 -2.43
CA ARG A 78 2.12 1.52 -1.60
C ARG A 78 2.04 2.34 -0.31
N PRO A 79 1.82 1.71 0.85
CA PRO A 79 1.67 2.44 2.10
C PRO A 79 2.87 3.35 2.28
N ALA A 80 2.64 4.52 2.85
CA ALA A 80 3.58 5.61 3.13
C ALA A 80 4.75 5.21 4.06
N ARG A 81 5.47 4.14 3.73
CA ARG A 81 6.64 3.59 4.42
C ARG A 81 7.90 3.55 3.54
N HIS A 82 7.76 3.80 2.23
CA HIS A 82 8.88 4.10 1.33
C HIS A 82 8.93 5.55 0.86
N ARG A 83 7.96 6.39 1.26
CA ARG A 83 8.27 7.80 1.36
C ARG A 83 9.08 7.93 2.63
N THR A 84 10.40 8.11 2.51
CA THR A 84 11.15 8.76 3.58
C THR A 84 10.30 9.95 3.99
N PRO A 85 9.87 10.06 5.26
CA PRO A 85 9.17 11.24 5.71
C PRO A 85 10.05 12.42 5.31
N CYS A 86 9.53 13.33 4.50
CA CYS A 86 10.21 14.61 4.26
C CYS A 86 10.10 15.42 5.56
N THR A 87 10.78 14.95 6.60
CA THR A 87 10.94 15.60 7.89
C THR A 87 12.30 16.26 7.97
N THR A 88 13.24 15.87 7.10
CA THR A 88 14.60 16.43 7.08
C THR A 88 14.70 17.77 6.34
N ALA A 89 13.68 18.24 5.62
CA ALA A 89 13.76 19.50 4.87
C ALA A 89 12.90 20.65 5.42
N CYS A 90 11.92 20.39 6.30
CA CYS A 90 11.05 21.45 6.83
C CYS A 90 10.72 21.22 8.31
N SER A 91 11.68 21.44 9.20
CA SER A 91 11.40 21.84 10.59
C SER A 91 12.56 22.69 11.10
N PRO A 92 12.34 23.97 11.49
CA PRO A 92 13.38 24.75 12.14
C PRO A 92 13.75 24.14 13.50
N PRO A 93 14.98 24.30 13.99
CA PRO A 93 15.42 23.64 15.22
C PRO A 93 14.70 24.23 16.44
N LEU A 94 13.77 23.48 17.02
CA LEU A 94 13.28 23.75 18.36
C LEU A 94 14.34 23.24 19.35
N LYS A 95 15.10 24.18 19.92
CA LYS A 95 16.04 23.92 21.02
C LYS A 95 15.25 23.36 22.21
N ARG A 96 15.59 22.14 22.65
CA ARG A 96 15.10 21.59 23.93
C ARG A 96 16.28 21.12 24.77
N THR A 97 16.87 22.06 25.48
CA THR A 97 17.65 21.90 26.72
C THR A 97 17.36 23.22 27.45
N GLU A 98 16.83 23.29 28.67
CA GLU A 98 17.37 22.73 29.90
C GLU A 98 16.22 22.51 30.93
N LEU A 99 16.10 21.29 31.45
CA LEU A 99 15.44 20.99 32.72
C LEU A 99 16.30 19.92 33.39
N ILE A 100 17.35 20.37 34.08
CA ILE A 100 17.93 19.78 35.29
C ILE A 100 18.97 20.79 35.83
N GLY A 101 18.73 21.32 37.02
CA GLY A 101 19.57 22.30 37.72
C GLY A 101 18.72 23.22 38.58
#